data_AF-A0A2V7JTN0-F1
#
_entry.id   AF-A0A2V7JTN0-F1
#
_cell.length_a   1.000
_cell.length_b   1.000
_cell.length_c   1.000
_cell.angle_alpha   90.00
_cell.angle_beta   90.00
_cell.angle_gamma   90.00
#
_symmetry.space_group_name_H-M   'P 1'
#
loop_
_entity.id
_entity.type
_entity.pdbx_description
1 polymer ?
#
loop_
_entity_poly.entity_id
_entity_poly.type
_entity_poly.pdbx_seq_one_letter_code
_entity_poly.pdbx_strand_id
1 'polypeptide(L)'
;MTEAVRLPTQRLEADNVPLLEAARRLGVSVIGSATLMQSQLTRSLPRQVHAEFPGFKTDARRAIAFTQSLPVASALVGMKSRAHLEENLAAPKLA
;
A
#
# COMPACT_ATOMS: atom_id res chain seq x y z
N MET A 1 -6.66 -7.27 0.51
CA MET A 1 -5.39 -7.06 -0.24
C MET A 1 -4.36 -8.13 0.09
N THR A 2 -4.41 -8.74 1.27
CA THR A 2 -3.54 -9.89 1.62
C THR A 2 -3.67 -11.04 0.63
N GLU A 3 -4.85 -11.24 0.05
CA GLU A 3 -5.13 -12.24 -0.99
C GLU A 3 -4.27 -12.05 -2.23
N ALA A 4 -4.10 -10.81 -2.69
CA ALA A 4 -3.30 -10.50 -3.88
C ALA A 4 -1.81 -10.83 -3.72
N VAL A 5 -1.33 -10.87 -2.47
CA VAL A 5 0.05 -11.18 -2.10
C VAL A 5 0.23 -12.66 -1.77
N ARG A 6 -0.77 -13.30 -1.13
CA ARG A 6 -0.60 -14.62 -0.49
C ARG A 6 -1.34 -15.76 -1.16
N LEU A 7 -2.52 -15.51 -1.74
CA LEU A 7 -3.38 -16.60 -2.19
C LEU A 7 -3.13 -16.91 -3.67
N PRO A 8 -2.85 -18.18 -4.03
CA PRO A 8 -2.57 -18.60 -5.39
C PRO A 8 -3.87 -18.70 -6.21
N THR A 9 -4.47 -17.57 -6.54
CA THR A 9 -5.75 -17.49 -7.25
C THR A 9 -5.62 -17.31 -8.75
N GLN A 10 -4.42 -16.99 -9.25
CA GLN A 10 -4.18 -16.77 -10.67
C GLN A 10 -3.53 -18.00 -11.29
N ARG A 11 -4.18 -18.57 -12.31
CA ARG A 11 -3.60 -19.65 -13.10
C ARG A 11 -2.67 -19.05 -14.15
N LEU A 12 -1.38 -19.36 -14.06
CA LEU A 12 -0.36 -18.95 -15.01
C LEU A 12 0.39 -20.20 -15.47
N GLU A 13 0.19 -20.59 -16.73
CA GLU A 13 0.69 -21.85 -17.29
C GLU A 13 0.22 -23.07 -16.46
N ALA A 14 1.16 -23.78 -15.84
CA ALA A 14 0.92 -24.93 -14.98
C ALA A 14 0.76 -24.57 -13.49
N ASP A 15 1.11 -23.35 -13.09
CA ASP A 15 1.13 -22.92 -11.70
C ASP A 15 -0.12 -22.11 -11.33
N ASN A 16 -0.54 -22.21 -10.08
CA ASN A 16 -1.40 -21.21 -9.45
C ASN A 16 -0.54 -20.30 -8.57
N VAL A 17 -0.54 -19.00 -8.82
CA VAL A 17 0.30 -18.02 -8.13
C VAL A 17 -0.51 -16.82 -7.62
N PRO A 18 0.00 -16.05 -6.65
CA PRO A 18 -0.63 -14.82 -6.22
C PRO A 18 -0.72 -13.77 -7.33
N LEU A 19 -1.71 -12.88 -7.23
CA LEU A 19 -1.99 -11.88 -8.26
C LEU A 19 -0.82 -10.95 -8.54
N LEU A 20 -0.14 -10.46 -7.49
CA LEU A 20 0.99 -9.56 -7.68
C LEU A 20 2.20 -10.27 -8.30
N GLU A 21 2.35 -11.57 -8.06
CA GLU A 21 3.39 -12.37 -8.73
C GLU A 21 3.04 -12.59 -10.20
N ALA A 22 1.79 -12.96 -10.52
CA ALA A 22 1.34 -13.10 -11.90
C ALA A 22 1.56 -11.80 -12.69
N ALA A 23 1.16 -10.66 -12.12
CA ALA A 23 1.34 -9.35 -12.74
C ALA A 23 2.82 -9.06 -13.05
N ARG A 24 3.72 -9.33 -12.09
CA ARG A 24 5.16 -9.18 -12.27
C ARG A 24 5.69 -10.09 -13.39
N ARG A 25 5.31 -11.37 -13.43
CA ARG A 25 5.74 -12.34 -14.46
C ARG A 25 5.26 -11.93 -15.87
N LEU A 26 4.09 -11.30 -15.96
CA LEU A 26 3.49 -10.85 -17.22
C LEU A 26 3.89 -9.42 -17.64
N GLY A 27 4.71 -8.71 -16.86
CA GLY A 27 5.06 -7.32 -17.14
C GLY A 27 3.91 -6.32 -16.97
N VAL A 28 2.90 -6.67 -16.17
CA VAL A 28 1.71 -5.84 -15.91
C VAL A 28 1.94 -4.96 -14.69
N SER A 29 1.74 -3.65 -14.85
CA SER A 29 1.76 -2.70 -13.72
C SER A 29 0.47 -2.76 -12.92
N VAL A 30 0.59 -2.78 -11.59
CA VAL A 30 -0.55 -2.80 -10.67
C VAL A 30 -0.67 -1.45 -9.96
N ILE A 31 -1.88 -0.87 -9.93
CA ILE A 31 -2.18 0.32 -9.14
C ILE A 31 -3.11 -0.09 -7.98
N GLY A 32 -2.68 0.13 -6.75
CA GLY A 32 -3.49 -0.13 -5.55
C GLY A 32 -4.48 0.99 -5.31
N SER A 33 -5.77 0.68 -5.18
CA SER A 33 -6.82 1.64 -4.83
C SER A 33 -7.25 1.48 -3.37
N ALA A 34 -8.14 2.36 -2.90
CA ALA A 34 -8.69 2.35 -1.54
C ALA A 34 -7.62 2.36 -0.42
N THR A 35 -6.46 2.97 -0.68
CA THR A 35 -5.28 3.01 0.22
C THR A 35 -5.60 3.43 1.66
N LEU A 36 -6.55 4.36 1.84
CA LEU A 36 -6.95 4.87 3.15
C LEU A 36 -8.31 4.34 3.64
N MET A 37 -8.93 3.40 2.92
CA MET A 37 -10.24 2.80 3.21
C MET A 37 -11.29 3.86 3.60
N GLN A 38 -11.55 4.82 2.71
CA GLN A 38 -12.47 5.94 2.97
C GLN A 38 -12.16 6.69 4.28
N SER A 39 -10.89 6.99 4.52
CA SER A 39 -10.32 7.64 5.72
C SER A 39 -10.29 6.80 7.01
N GLN A 40 -10.72 5.54 6.98
CA GLN A 40 -10.69 4.69 8.19
C GLN A 40 -9.26 4.40 8.67
N LEU A 41 -8.28 4.38 7.75
CA LEU A 41 -6.88 4.10 8.09
C LEU A 41 -6.05 5.37 8.38
N THR A 42 -6.69 6.54 8.53
CA THR A 42 -5.97 7.78 8.88
C THR A 42 -5.80 8.00 10.38
N ARG A 43 -6.29 7.06 11.20
CA ARG A 43 -6.22 7.09 12.66
C ARG A 43 -6.27 5.67 13.23
N SER A 44 -5.77 5.53 14.45
CA SER A 44 -5.86 4.30 15.25
C SER A 44 -5.26 3.07 14.54
N LEU A 45 -4.19 3.24 13.77
CA LEU A 45 -3.48 2.09 13.22
C LEU A 45 -2.88 1.22 14.36
N PRO A 46 -2.82 -0.10 14.18
CA PRO A 46 -2.21 -0.99 15.17
C PRO A 46 -0.75 -0.62 15.43
N ARG A 47 -0.30 -0.71 16.68
CA ARG A 47 1.09 -0.41 17.09
C ARG A 47 2.15 -1.13 16.24
N GLN A 48 1.83 -2.32 15.76
CA GLN A 48 2.68 -3.11 14.86
C GLN A 48 2.96 -2.33 13.56
N VAL A 49 1.95 -1.69 12.96
CA VAL A 49 2.14 -0.85 11.76
C VAL A 49 3.00 0.37 12.07
N HIS A 50 2.90 0.92 13.29
CA HIS A 50 3.80 2.00 13.70
C HIS A 50 5.27 1.55 13.82
N ALA A 51 5.49 0.31 14.25
CA ALA A 51 6.83 -0.27 14.37
C ALA A 51 7.43 -0.58 12.98
N GLU A 52 6.65 -1.12 12.05
CA GLU A 52 7.10 -1.48 10.70
C GLU A 52 7.35 -0.27 9.80
N PHE A 53 6.63 0.84 10.01
CA PHE A 53 6.76 2.05 9.18
C PHE A 53 7.17 3.28 10.00
N PRO A 54 8.33 3.28 10.70
CA PRO A 54 8.74 4.35 11.61
C PRO A 54 9.03 5.67 10.88
N GLY A 55 9.18 6.75 11.65
CA GLY A 55 9.54 8.07 11.11
C GLY A 55 8.41 8.84 10.41
N PHE A 56 7.25 8.23 10.19
CA PHE A 56 6.06 8.94 9.70
C PHE A 56 5.23 9.56 10.83
N LYS A 57 4.78 10.79 10.63
CA LYS A 57 4.01 11.55 11.63
C LYS A 57 2.56 11.06 11.76
N THR A 58 1.95 10.62 10.65
CA THR A 58 0.52 10.31 10.61
C THR A 58 0.24 8.89 10.16
N ASP A 59 -0.89 8.37 10.61
CA ASP A 59 -1.38 7.04 10.25
C ASP A 59 -1.72 6.97 8.76
N ALA A 60 -2.27 8.04 8.19
CA ALA A 60 -2.52 8.14 6.76
C ALA A 60 -1.25 7.85 5.94
N ARG A 61 -0.13 8.49 6.30
CA ARG A 61 1.13 8.27 5.61
C ARG A 61 1.69 6.86 5.81
N ARG A 62 1.51 6.27 7.00
CA ARG A 62 1.90 4.86 7.28
C ARG A 62 1.07 3.87 6.46
N ALA A 63 -0.24 4.08 6.34
CA ALA A 63 -1.10 3.26 5.49
C ALA A 63 -0.68 3.36 4.00
N ILE A 64 -0.30 4.55 3.53
CA ILE A 64 0.25 4.72 2.18
C ILE A 64 1.59 3.99 2.03
N ALA A 65 2.49 4.08 3.02
CA ALA A 65 3.78 3.40 3.00
C ALA A 65 3.61 1.87 2.96
N PHE A 66 2.62 1.34 3.69
CA PHE A 66 2.26 -0.07 3.63
C PHE A 66 1.87 -0.50 2.22
N THR A 67 0.98 0.23 1.56
CA THR A 67 0.60 -0.09 0.16
C THR A 67 1.80 0.03 -0.79
N GLN A 68 2.66 1.03 -0.60
CA GLN A 68 3.88 1.22 -1.40
C GLN A 68 4.94 0.14 -1.18
N SER A 69 4.90 -0.59 -0.06
CA SER A 69 5.83 -1.70 0.21
C SER A 69 5.50 -2.97 -0.59
N LEU A 70 4.31 -3.02 -1.20
CA LEU A 70 3.89 -4.10 -2.10
C LEU A 70 4.46 -3.86 -3.51
N PRO A 71 4.60 -4.90 -4.36
CA PRO A 71 5.01 -4.76 -5.76
C PRO A 71 3.88 -4.16 -6.63
N VAL A 72 3.51 -2.92 -6.31
CA VAL A 72 2.57 -2.09 -7.05
C VAL A 72 3.32 -0.90 -7.63
N ALA A 73 2.89 -0.41 -8.79
CA ALA A 73 3.44 0.79 -9.41
C ALA A 73 3.03 2.07 -8.66
N SER A 74 1.85 2.09 -8.05
CA SER A 74 1.37 3.26 -7.30
C SER A 74 0.28 2.91 -6.29
N ALA A 75 0.22 3.68 -5.20
CA ALA A 75 -0.90 3.72 -4.27
C ALA A 75 -1.77 4.94 -4.58
N LEU A 76 -3.00 4.71 -5.05
CA LEU A 76 -3.95 5.76 -5.37
C LEU A 76 -4.57 6.31 -4.08
N VAL A 77 -4.47 7.63 -3.89
CA VAL A 77 -5.00 8.32 -2.72
C VAL A 77 -5.82 9.53 -3.17
N GLY A 78 -7.09 9.56 -2.78
CA GLY A 78 -7.95 10.73 -2.97
C GLY A 78 -7.79 11.74 -1.83
N MET A 79 -7.71 13.02 -2.15
CA MET A 79 -7.61 14.10 -1.17
C MET A 79 -8.24 15.39 -1.70
N LYS A 80 -8.68 16.28 -0.80
CA LYS A 80 -9.36 17.54 -1.13
C LYS A 80 -8.58 18.80 -0.71
N SER A 81 -7.46 18.64 0.00
CA SER A 81 -6.67 19.75 0.52
C SER A 81 -5.19 19.57 0.18
N ARG A 82 -4.51 20.68 -0.03
CA ARG A 82 -3.05 20.71 -0.23
C ARG A 82 -2.29 20.17 0.99
N ALA A 83 -2.78 20.44 2.20
CA ALA A 83 -2.17 19.91 3.43
C ALA A 83 -2.12 18.38 3.44
N HIS A 84 -3.19 17.70 3.01
CA HIS A 84 -3.19 16.24 2.91
C HIS A 84 -2.24 15.75 1.81
N LEU A 85 -2.10 16.48 0.70
CA LEU A 85 -1.11 16.15 -0.34
C LEU A 85 0.31 16.20 0.22
N GLU A 86 0.66 17.29 0.91
CA GLU A 86 1.98 17.47 1.53
C GLU A 86 2.26 16.40 2.59
N GLU A 87 1.26 16.04 3.40
CA GLU A 87 1.36 14.95 4.37
C GLU A 87 1.60 13.59 3.69
N ASN A 88 0.82 13.28 2.65
CA ASN A 88 0.90 12.01 1.92
C ASN A 88 2.24 11.84 1.18
N LEU A 89 2.89 12.94 0.79
CA LEU A 89 4.19 12.96 0.12
C LEU A 89 5.38 12.99 1.09
N ALA A 90 5.15 13.22 2.39
CA ALA A 90 6.23 13.37 3.35
C ALA A 90 7.12 12.11 3.42
N ALA A 91 8.43 12.33 3.46
CA ALA A 91 9.42 11.28 3.70
C ALA A 91 9.45 10.90 5.19
N PRO A 92 9.85 9.66 5.54
CA PRO A 92 10.05 9.29 6.93
C PRO A 92 11.22 10.10 7.51
N LYS A 93 11.07 10.60 8.74
CA LYS A 93 12.14 11.24 9.50
C LYS A 93 12.72 10.22 10.47
N LEU A 94 13.80 9.57 10.06
CA LEU A 94 14.56 8.64 10.89
C LEU A 94 15.69 9.40 11.60
N ALA A 95 15.94 9.06 12.86
CA ALA A 95 17.03 9.61 13.65
C ALA A 95 18.36 8.94 13.27
#